data_AF-A0A7N2L6X6-F1
#
_entry.id   AF-A0A7N2L6X6-F1
#
_cell.length_a   1.000
_cell.length_b   1.000
_cell.length_c   1.000
_cell.angle_alpha   90.00
_cell.angle_beta   90.00
_cell.angle_gamma   90.00
#
_symmetry.space_group_name_H-M   'P 1'
#
loop_
_entity.id
_entity.type
_entity.pdbx_description
1 polymer ?
#
loop_
_entity_poly.entity_id
_entity_poly.type
_entity_poly.pdbx_seq_one_letter_code
_entity_poly.pdbx_strand_id
1 'polypeptide(L)'
;MLRILKDSTCKLENASPGYSVEVSELWKEELDWNEMLIKRYIGREALWLHRRFLSLCWMKQFATNLHDVSCHFDLKLSTSDSFNSFIDNELHILNSCSTVPNNDFEDFQAQATYSATYILWLTKFWSEFQEKLTIGNLKTMLSKVCPERSFLWDSFIDLMETPDQFLKE
;
A
#
# COMPACT_ATOMS: atom_id res chain seq x y z
N MET A 1 -7.28 -19.16 2.09
CA MET A 1 -7.61 -17.82 1.53
C MET A 1 -8.13 -17.85 0.09
N LEU A 2 -7.54 -18.58 -0.86
CA LEU A 2 -8.03 -18.62 -2.26
C LEU A 2 -9.51 -19.06 -2.43
N ARG A 3 -10.06 -19.86 -1.50
CA ARG A 3 -11.49 -20.24 -1.49
C ARG A 3 -12.43 -19.09 -1.21
N ILE A 4 -12.05 -18.17 -0.31
CA ILE A 4 -12.88 -17.01 0.06
C ILE A 4 -13.00 -16.05 -1.12
N LEU A 5 -11.90 -15.86 -1.86
CA LEU A 5 -11.88 -15.09 -3.11
C LEU A 5 -12.81 -15.69 -4.17
N LYS A 6 -12.79 -17.02 -4.38
CA LYS A 6 -13.63 -17.69 -5.36
C LYS A 6 -15.12 -17.58 -5.05
N ASP A 7 -15.50 -17.65 -3.77
CA ASP A 7 -16.91 -17.52 -3.37
C ASP A 7 -17.40 -16.05 -3.37
N SER A 8 -16.49 -15.08 -3.18
CA SER A 8 -16.82 -13.66 -3.15
C SER A 8 -17.16 -13.08 -4.53
N THR A 9 -16.50 -13.54 -5.60
CA THR A 9 -16.80 -13.08 -6.98
C THR A 9 -18.18 -13.57 -7.45
N CYS A 10 -18.65 -14.72 -6.95
CA CYS A 10 -19.95 -15.28 -7.32
C CYS A 10 -21.12 -14.66 -6.53
N LYS A 11 -20.86 -14.01 -5.38
CA LYS A 11 -21.89 -13.44 -4.50
C LYS A 11 -22.11 -11.93 -4.66
N LEU A 12 -21.20 -11.24 -5.36
CA LEU A 12 -21.26 -9.79 -5.55
C LEU A 12 -22.51 -9.36 -6.34
N GLU A 13 -23.06 -10.23 -7.20
CA GLU A 13 -24.28 -9.93 -7.97
C GLU A 13 -25.55 -9.78 -7.11
N ASN A 14 -25.55 -10.16 -5.82
CA ASN A 14 -26.74 -10.12 -4.95
C ASN A 14 -26.46 -9.73 -3.47
N ALA A 15 -25.39 -8.98 -3.17
CA ALA A 15 -24.92 -8.83 -1.79
C ALA A 15 -25.76 -7.85 -0.93
N SER A 16 -26.19 -8.33 0.24
CA SER A 16 -26.72 -7.53 1.35
C SER A 16 -25.60 -6.62 1.93
N PRO A 17 -25.90 -5.40 2.38
CA PRO A 17 -24.91 -4.47 2.94
C PRO A 17 -24.16 -5.01 4.17
N GLY A 18 -24.67 -6.03 4.86
CA GLY A 18 -23.94 -6.68 5.96
C GLY A 18 -22.75 -7.54 5.51
N TYR A 19 -22.76 -8.05 4.28
CA TYR A 19 -21.70 -8.93 3.76
C TYR A 19 -20.44 -8.17 3.32
N SER A 20 -20.60 -6.93 2.83
CA SER A 20 -19.45 -6.10 2.43
C SER A 20 -18.64 -5.60 3.64
N VAL A 21 -19.30 -5.35 4.78
CA VAL A 21 -18.65 -4.97 6.04
C VAL A 21 -17.76 -6.10 6.56
N GLU A 22 -18.26 -7.34 6.59
CA GLU A 22 -17.52 -8.52 7.06
C GLU A 22 -16.26 -8.79 6.22
N VAL A 23 -16.33 -8.61 4.89
CA VAL A 23 -15.16 -8.77 4.01
C VAL A 23 -14.14 -7.65 4.24
N SER A 24 -14.58 -6.42 4.53
CA SER A 24 -13.66 -5.30 4.81
C SER A 24 -12.89 -5.49 6.11
N GLU A 25 -13.51 -6.07 7.14
CA GLU A 25 -12.84 -6.38 8.42
C GLU A 25 -11.77 -7.45 8.23
N LEU A 26 -12.07 -8.51 7.46
CA LEU A 26 -11.10 -9.59 7.16
C LEU A 26 -9.84 -9.07 6.46
N TRP A 27 -9.96 -8.12 5.53
CA TRP A 27 -8.79 -7.54 4.87
C TRP A 27 -7.97 -6.65 5.80
N LYS A 28 -8.62 -5.90 6.71
CA LYS A 28 -7.90 -5.12 7.74
C LYS A 28 -7.11 -6.05 8.66
N GLU A 29 -7.74 -7.13 9.13
CA GLU A 29 -7.06 -8.13 9.95
C GLU A 29 -5.86 -8.71 9.20
N GLU A 30 -6.03 -9.14 7.95
CA GLU A 30 -4.93 -9.71 7.15
C GLU A 30 -3.79 -8.70 6.92
N LEU A 31 -4.11 -7.41 6.73
CA LEU A 31 -3.12 -6.34 6.71
C LEU A 31 -2.40 -6.24 8.07
N ASP A 32 -3.10 -6.22 9.19
CA ASP A 32 -2.47 -6.13 10.52
C ASP A 32 -1.55 -7.33 10.81
N TRP A 33 -1.98 -8.54 10.43
CA TRP A 33 -1.16 -9.75 10.51
C TRP A 33 0.10 -9.62 9.67
N ASN A 34 -0.02 -9.15 8.44
CA ASN A 34 1.13 -8.96 7.56
C ASN A 34 2.11 -7.90 8.11
N GLU A 35 1.62 -6.80 8.68
CA GLU A 35 2.47 -5.80 9.35
C GLU A 35 3.25 -6.42 10.52
N MET A 36 2.57 -7.20 11.37
CA MET A 36 3.22 -7.90 12.48
C MET A 36 4.34 -8.83 11.97
N LEU A 37 4.10 -9.56 10.88
CA LEU A 37 5.09 -10.43 10.27
C LEU A 37 6.27 -9.65 9.69
N ILE A 38 6.03 -8.52 9.01
CA ILE A 38 7.08 -7.65 8.45
C ILE A 38 8.01 -7.13 9.56
N LYS A 39 7.44 -6.74 10.71
CA LYS A 39 8.21 -6.29 11.88
C LYS A 39 8.99 -7.43 12.55
N ARG A 40 8.45 -8.66 12.50
CA ARG A 40 9.06 -9.84 13.14
C ARG A 40 10.15 -10.50 12.28
N TYR A 41 9.95 -10.56 10.98
CA TYR A 41 10.79 -11.28 10.02
C TYR A 41 11.37 -10.31 8.99
N ILE A 42 12.42 -9.62 9.43
CA ILE A 42 13.07 -8.54 8.71
C ILE A 42 13.76 -9.08 7.44
N GLY A 43 13.68 -8.33 6.35
CA GLY A 43 14.38 -8.64 5.10
C GLY A 43 13.73 -9.76 4.28
N ARG A 44 12.46 -10.12 4.57
CA ARG A 44 11.75 -11.17 3.81
C ARG A 44 10.89 -10.56 2.71
N GLU A 45 11.39 -10.60 1.48
CA GLU A 45 10.73 -10.07 0.27
C GLU A 45 9.28 -10.58 0.12
N ALA A 46 9.05 -11.86 0.39
CA ALA A 46 7.73 -12.48 0.27
C ALA A 46 6.64 -11.75 1.10
N LEU A 47 7.00 -11.19 2.26
CA LEU A 47 6.07 -10.44 3.10
C LEU A 47 5.66 -9.12 2.46
N TRP A 48 6.59 -8.44 1.78
CA TRP A 48 6.35 -7.20 1.05
C TRP A 48 5.57 -7.43 -0.24
N LEU A 49 5.83 -8.54 -0.94
CA LEU A 49 5.02 -8.96 -2.08
C LEU A 49 3.58 -9.28 -1.66
N HIS A 50 3.41 -9.95 -0.52
CA HIS A 50 2.07 -10.18 0.04
C HIS A 50 1.40 -8.87 0.47
N ARG A 51 2.12 -7.95 1.14
CA ARG A 51 1.60 -6.61 1.46
C ARG A 51 1.07 -5.92 0.21
N ARG A 52 1.87 -5.90 -0.86
CA ARG A 52 1.48 -5.32 -2.15
C ARG A 52 0.18 -5.93 -2.70
N PHE A 53 0.05 -7.26 -2.62
CA PHE A 53 -1.17 -7.95 -3.02
C PHE A 53 -2.38 -7.54 -2.15
N LEU A 54 -2.23 -7.51 -0.84
CA LEU A 54 -3.29 -7.10 0.09
C LEU A 54 -3.72 -5.64 -0.13
N SER A 55 -2.76 -4.73 -0.29
CA SER A 55 -3.02 -3.32 -0.58
C SER A 55 -3.76 -3.16 -1.90
N LEU A 56 -3.41 -3.94 -2.93
CA LEU A 56 -4.16 -3.94 -4.19
C LEU A 56 -5.60 -4.45 -4.01
N CYS A 57 -5.80 -5.52 -3.24
CA CYS A 57 -7.13 -6.04 -2.92
C CYS A 57 -7.97 -5.01 -2.16
N TRP A 58 -7.39 -4.39 -1.13
CA TRP A 58 -8.00 -3.32 -0.33
C TRP A 58 -8.41 -2.13 -1.20
N MET A 59 -7.48 -1.64 -2.03
CA MET A 59 -7.70 -0.54 -2.96
C MET A 59 -8.82 -0.81 -3.97
N LYS A 60 -8.93 -2.03 -4.50
CA LYS A 60 -10.01 -2.40 -5.44
C LYS A 60 -11.40 -2.35 -4.80
N GLN A 61 -11.50 -2.57 -3.49
CA GLN A 61 -12.78 -2.44 -2.79
C GLN A 61 -13.29 -1.00 -2.81
N PHE A 62 -12.39 -0.02 -2.63
CA PHE A 62 -12.75 1.40 -2.74
C PHE A 62 -13.22 1.79 -4.14
N ALA A 63 -12.52 1.33 -5.17
CA ALA A 63 -12.89 1.61 -6.57
C ALA A 63 -14.26 1.02 -6.94
N THR A 64 -14.60 -0.15 -6.39
CA THR A 64 -15.87 -0.83 -6.66
C THR A 64 -17.03 -0.18 -5.89
N ASN A 65 -16.80 0.22 -4.64
CA ASN A 65 -17.80 0.93 -3.83
C ASN A 65 -18.10 2.36 -4.34
N LEU A 66 -17.17 3.00 -5.07
CA LEU A 66 -17.39 4.31 -5.69
C LEU A 66 -18.35 4.26 -6.89
N HIS A 67 -18.40 3.13 -7.60
CA HIS A 67 -19.20 3.01 -8.83
C HIS A 67 -20.67 2.64 -8.58
N ASP A 68 -21.00 2.20 -7.35
CA ASP A 68 -22.34 1.70 -6.97
C ASP A 68 -23.15 2.70 -6.11
N VAL A 69 -22.56 3.83 -5.69
CA VAL A 69 -23.15 4.72 -4.68
C VAL A 69 -23.60 6.05 -5.29
N SER A 70 -24.77 6.02 -5.94
CA SER A 70 -25.61 7.19 -6.20
C SER A 70 -26.37 7.67 -4.95
N CYS A 71 -26.26 7.00 -3.80
CA CYS A 71 -27.30 7.11 -2.75
C CYS A 71 -26.85 7.37 -1.29
N HIS A 72 -25.57 7.29 -0.92
CA HIS A 72 -25.19 7.37 0.51
C HIS A 72 -23.95 8.25 0.78
N PHE A 73 -24.19 9.50 1.20
CA PHE A 73 -23.16 10.47 1.59
C PHE A 73 -22.32 10.01 2.79
N ASP A 74 -22.92 9.28 3.75
CA ASP A 74 -22.25 8.79 4.96
C ASP A 74 -21.23 7.68 4.66
N LEU A 75 -21.46 6.87 3.61
CA LEU A 75 -20.53 5.83 3.18
C LEU A 75 -19.25 6.45 2.58
N LYS A 76 -19.40 7.59 1.88
CA LYS A 76 -18.31 8.30 1.19
C LYS A 76 -17.34 8.94 2.19
N LEU A 77 -17.83 9.48 3.30
CA LEU A 77 -17.00 10.06 4.37
C LEU A 77 -16.25 8.99 5.17
N SER A 78 -16.92 7.89 5.53
CA SER A 78 -16.25 6.75 6.22
C SER A 78 -15.17 6.11 5.35
N THR A 79 -15.37 6.11 4.03
CA THR A 79 -14.41 5.59 3.05
C THR A 79 -13.16 6.46 2.99
N SER A 80 -13.29 7.80 2.96
CA SER A 80 -12.13 8.70 2.95
C SER A 80 -11.31 8.63 4.25
N ASP A 81 -11.97 8.45 5.39
CA ASP A 81 -11.28 8.31 6.69
C ASP A 81 -10.50 6.99 6.75
N SER A 82 -11.11 5.89 6.29
CA SER A 82 -10.43 4.59 6.19
C SER A 82 -9.24 4.61 5.24
N PHE A 83 -9.35 5.34 4.13
CA PHE A 83 -8.25 5.53 3.19
C PHE A 83 -7.09 6.32 3.81
N ASN A 84 -7.40 7.45 4.47
CA ASN A 84 -6.37 8.24 5.13
C ASN A 84 -5.63 7.44 6.20
N SER A 85 -6.36 6.67 7.01
CA SER A 85 -5.77 5.79 8.02
C SER A 85 -4.87 4.71 7.42
N PHE A 86 -5.24 4.16 6.26
CA PHE A 86 -4.40 3.21 5.53
C PHE A 86 -3.09 3.86 5.10
N ILE A 87 -3.13 5.04 4.47
CA ILE A 87 -1.91 5.77 4.04
C ILE A 87 -0.99 6.05 5.24
N ASP A 88 -1.56 6.52 6.35
CA ASP A 88 -0.80 6.88 7.54
C ASP A 88 -0.12 5.63 8.15
N ASN A 89 -0.81 4.48 8.13
CA ASN A 89 -0.23 3.20 8.55
C ASN A 89 0.92 2.76 7.63
N GLU A 90 0.77 2.84 6.31
CA GLU A 90 1.84 2.47 5.37
C GLU A 90 3.10 3.33 5.57
N LEU A 91 2.93 4.63 5.81
CA LEU A 91 4.03 5.54 6.13
C LEU A 91 4.69 5.23 7.47
N HIS A 92 3.89 4.86 8.47
CA HIS A 92 4.41 4.42 9.76
C HIS A 92 5.25 3.14 9.61
N ILE A 93 4.80 2.18 8.79
CA ILE A 93 5.56 0.97 8.50
C ILE A 93 6.91 1.31 7.84
N LEU A 94 6.93 2.19 6.84
CA LEU A 94 8.17 2.66 6.19
C LEU A 94 9.16 3.26 7.20
N ASN A 95 8.68 4.16 8.06
CA ASN A 95 9.52 4.79 9.08
C ASN A 95 10.08 3.75 10.06
N SER A 96 9.27 2.78 10.49
CA SER A 96 9.70 1.71 11.39
C SER A 96 10.76 0.80 10.77
N CYS A 97 10.74 0.62 9.45
CA CYS A 97 11.75 -0.18 8.73
C CYS A 97 13.10 0.55 8.61
N SER A 98 13.12 1.87 8.81
CA SER A 98 14.32 2.71 8.69
C SER A 98 15.11 2.87 9.98
N THR A 99 14.50 2.53 11.14
CA THR A 99 15.07 2.76 12.47
C THR A 99 15.63 1.50 13.12
N VAL A 100 15.66 0.38 12.41
CA VAL A 100 16.08 -0.89 13.00
C VAL A 100 17.61 -0.96 13.08
N PRO A 101 18.20 -1.28 14.26
CA PRO A 101 19.64 -1.26 14.46
C PRO A 101 20.33 -2.30 13.59
N ASN A 102 21.38 -1.87 12.88
CA ASN A 102 22.18 -2.70 11.99
C ASN A 102 22.68 -3.95 12.74
N ASN A 103 22.26 -5.13 12.27
CA ASN A 103 22.83 -6.42 12.67
C ASN A 103 23.86 -6.79 11.59
N ASP A 104 24.66 -7.80 11.88
CA ASP A 104 25.68 -8.29 10.96
C ASP A 104 25.11 -8.93 9.67
N PHE A 105 23.80 -8.85 9.43
CA PHE A 105 23.10 -9.43 8.28
C PHE A 105 22.50 -8.34 7.37
N GLU A 106 22.50 -8.60 6.06
CA GLU A 106 21.91 -7.70 5.05
C GLU A 106 20.37 -7.59 5.14
N ASP A 107 19.73 -8.29 6.08
CA ASP A 107 18.28 -8.30 6.30
C ASP A 107 17.73 -6.87 6.49
N PHE A 108 18.50 -5.95 7.08
CA PHE A 108 18.11 -4.55 7.24
C PHE A 108 18.11 -3.73 5.98
N GLN A 109 19.19 -3.84 5.19
CA GLN A 109 19.27 -3.15 3.91
C GLN A 109 18.19 -3.68 2.96
N ALA A 110 17.95 -5.00 2.98
CA ALA A 110 16.87 -5.63 2.24
C ALA A 110 15.49 -5.10 2.69
N GLN A 111 15.22 -5.05 4.00
CA GLN A 111 13.96 -4.51 4.54
C GLN A 111 13.72 -3.06 4.13
N ALA A 112 14.72 -2.21 4.27
CA ALA A 112 14.67 -0.80 3.90
C ALA A 112 14.43 -0.65 2.39
N THR A 113 15.08 -1.47 1.56
CA THR A 113 14.86 -1.49 0.10
C THR A 113 13.45 -1.93 -0.28
N TYR A 114 12.94 -3.02 0.32
CA TYR A 114 11.61 -3.54 0.00
C TYR A 114 10.49 -2.58 0.43
N SER A 115 10.61 -1.98 1.63
CA SER A 115 9.68 -0.98 2.12
C SER A 115 9.62 0.27 1.22
N ALA A 116 10.79 0.79 0.84
CA ALA A 116 10.91 1.91 -0.09
C ALA A 116 10.28 1.61 -1.46
N THR A 117 10.58 0.44 -2.04
CA THR A 117 10.05 0.01 -3.34
C THR A 117 8.53 -0.15 -3.31
N TYR A 118 7.99 -0.68 -2.21
CA TYR A 118 6.57 -0.82 -2.02
C TYR A 118 5.85 0.54 -1.91
N ILE A 119 6.38 1.49 -1.15
CA ILE A 119 5.81 2.85 -1.03
C ILE A 119 5.84 3.58 -2.37
N LEU A 120 6.94 3.45 -3.12
CA LEU A 120 7.04 4.00 -4.47
C LEU A 120 6.01 3.36 -5.43
N TRP A 121 5.76 2.05 -5.30
CA TRP A 121 4.70 1.42 -6.07
C TRP A 121 3.31 1.97 -5.71
N LEU A 122 3.04 2.21 -4.43
CA LEU A 122 1.79 2.84 -3.99
C LEU A 122 1.61 4.25 -4.56
N THR A 123 2.67 5.07 -4.53
CA THR A 123 2.63 6.45 -5.08
C THR A 123 2.37 6.44 -6.59
N LYS A 124 2.87 5.45 -7.33
CA LYS A 124 2.60 5.30 -8.76
C LYS A 124 1.17 4.81 -9.04
N PHE A 125 0.64 3.93 -8.19
CA PHE A 125 -0.66 3.32 -8.43
C PHE A 125 -1.82 4.25 -8.05
N TRP A 126 -1.59 5.21 -7.14
CA TRP A 126 -2.67 6.04 -6.61
C TRP A 126 -2.24 7.52 -6.48
N SER A 127 -2.81 8.38 -7.32
CA SER A 127 -2.47 9.82 -7.36
C SER A 127 -2.80 10.56 -6.05
N GLU A 128 -3.85 10.17 -5.34
CA GLU A 128 -4.20 10.76 -4.03
C GLU A 128 -3.13 10.46 -2.96
N PHE A 129 -2.36 9.37 -3.14
CA PHE A 129 -1.20 9.07 -2.30
C PHE A 129 -0.05 10.06 -2.59
N GLN A 130 0.11 10.51 -3.84
CA GLN A 130 1.08 11.56 -4.21
C GLN A 130 0.69 12.94 -3.68
N GLU A 131 -0.60 13.25 -3.55
CA GLU A 131 -1.02 14.53 -2.96
C GLU A 131 -0.66 14.61 -1.48
N LYS A 132 -0.87 13.50 -0.74
CA LYS A 132 -0.53 13.40 0.68
C LYS A 132 0.98 13.31 0.90
N LEU A 133 1.69 12.63 0.00
CA LEU A 133 3.15 12.61 -0.08
C LEU A 133 3.63 13.58 -1.15
N THR A 134 3.71 14.86 -0.80
CA THR A 134 4.44 15.82 -1.64
C THR A 134 5.76 15.19 -2.08
N ILE A 135 6.03 15.18 -3.39
CA ILE A 135 7.14 14.43 -4.00
C ILE A 135 8.47 14.73 -3.29
N GLY A 136 8.67 15.97 -2.87
CA GLY A 136 9.82 16.39 -2.06
C GLY A 136 9.91 15.68 -0.70
N ASN A 137 8.80 15.49 0.02
CA ASN A 137 8.78 14.75 1.27
C ASN A 137 9.13 13.28 1.05
N LEU A 138 8.52 12.64 0.04
CA LEU A 138 8.82 11.24 -0.32
C LEU A 138 10.31 11.05 -0.60
N LYS A 139 10.92 11.91 -1.42
CA LYS A 139 12.36 11.87 -1.71
C LYS A 139 13.20 11.98 -0.43
N THR A 140 12.85 12.89 0.47
CA THR A 140 13.58 13.03 1.76
C THR A 140 13.37 11.83 2.69
N MET A 141 12.23 11.17 2.64
CA MET A 141 11.98 9.95 3.41
C MET A 141 12.77 8.77 2.84
N LEU A 142 12.70 8.53 1.52
CA LEU A 142 13.40 7.43 0.86
C LEU A 142 14.93 7.56 0.96
N SER A 143 15.46 8.77 0.82
CA SER A 143 16.90 9.02 0.99
C SER A 143 17.39 8.79 2.43
N LYS A 144 16.52 8.97 3.45
CA LYS A 144 16.83 8.58 4.84
C LYS A 144 16.80 7.06 5.04
N VAL A 145 15.88 6.35 4.38
CA VAL A 145 15.70 4.90 4.51
C VAL A 145 16.90 4.12 3.95
N CYS A 146 17.42 4.54 2.80
CA CYS A 146 18.58 3.90 2.15
C CYS A 146 19.46 4.95 1.44
N PRO A 147 20.37 5.63 2.17
CA PRO A 147 21.23 6.67 1.61
C PRO A 147 22.11 6.17 0.46
N GLU A 148 22.60 4.94 0.58
CA GLU A 148 23.46 4.25 -0.39
C GLU A 148 22.79 4.07 -1.76
N ARG A 149 21.45 4.05 -1.79
CA ARG A 149 20.63 3.84 -2.99
C ARG A 149 19.85 5.09 -3.38
N SER A 150 20.22 6.26 -2.85
CA SER A 150 19.60 7.55 -3.15
C SER A 150 19.45 7.82 -4.65
N PHE A 151 20.47 7.48 -5.44
CA PHE A 151 20.48 7.62 -6.89
C PHE A 151 19.41 6.78 -7.61
N LEU A 152 19.03 5.61 -7.06
CA LEU A 152 17.93 4.81 -7.60
C LEU A 152 16.62 5.56 -7.37
N TRP A 153 16.43 6.14 -6.19
CA TRP A 153 15.23 6.92 -5.88
C TRP A 153 15.11 8.14 -6.78
N ASP A 154 16.21 8.83 -7.07
CA ASP A 154 16.22 9.96 -8.02
C ASP A 154 15.71 9.53 -9.40
N SER A 155 16.26 8.45 -9.95
CA SER A 155 15.85 7.92 -11.27
C SER A 155 14.37 7.49 -11.29
N PHE A 156 13.88 6.93 -10.18
CA PHE A 156 12.49 6.49 -10.05
C PHE A 156 11.50 7.64 -9.83
N ILE A 157 11.91 8.70 -9.13
CA ILE A 157 11.11 9.92 -8.94
C ILE A 157 11.00 10.67 -10.26
N ASP A 158 12.09 10.78 -11.03
CA ASP A 158 12.09 11.40 -12.36
C ASP A 158 11.10 10.70 -13.33
N LEU A 159 10.97 9.37 -13.21
CA LEU A 159 9.96 8.57 -13.93
C LEU A 159 8.52 8.86 -13.49
N MET A 160 8.29 9.39 -12.30
CA MET A 160 6.96 9.84 -11.85
C MET A 160 6.68 11.29 -12.27
N GLU A 161 7.70 12.14 -12.40
CA GLU A 161 7.58 13.52 -12.87
C GLU A 161 7.34 13.62 -14.39
N THR A 162 7.51 12.51 -15.13
CA THR A 162 7.30 12.41 -16.58
C THR A 162 6.23 11.36 -16.94
N PRO A 163 4.92 11.63 -16.75
CA PRO A 163 3.87 10.65 -17.00
C PRO A 163 3.69 10.29 -18.50
N ASP A 164 4.18 11.13 -19.41
CA ASP A 164 3.64 11.22 -20.79
C ASP A 164 4.49 10.61 -21.92
N GLN A 165 5.46 9.72 -21.64
CA GLN A 165 6.28 9.13 -22.71
C GLN A 165 5.99 7.66 -23.07
N PHE A 166 5.09 6.96 -22.37
CA PHE A 166 4.82 5.53 -22.63
C PHE A 166 3.44 5.20 -23.23
N LEU A 167 2.70 6.18 -23.75
CA LEU A 167 1.43 5.98 -24.48
C LEU A 167 1.46 6.44 -25.94
N LYS A 168 2.61 6.31 -26.61
CA LYS A 168 2.70 6.37 -28.08
C LYS A 168 3.60 5.27 -28.59
N GLU A 169 3.02 4.10 -28.80
CA GLU A 169 3.32 3.21 -29.93
C GLU A 169 2.15 2.24 -30.15
#